data_AF-A0A370PF32-F1
#
_entry.id   AF-A0A370PF32-F1
#
_cell.length_a   1.000
_cell.length_b   1.000
_cell.length_c   1.000
_cell.angle_alpha   90.00
_cell.angle_beta   90.00
_cell.angle_gamma   90.00
#
_symmetry.space_group_name_H-M   'P 1'
#
loop_
_entity.id
_entity.type
_entity.pdbx_description
1 polymer ?
#
loop_
_entity_poly.entity_id
_entity_poly.type
_entity_poly.pdbx_seq_one_letter_code
_entity_poly.pdbx_strand_id
1 'polypeptide(L)'
;MSAEELLANVEGGVVPVTCHEDVLRIAFIYLDEGLWTGNGVFDVVDKLHSHGLSFGEGVLRFNRSLDIFYLAQLAATIYRYISQLKDDFPSFSDFPAFYIAYHAFLHSSAWRSYYSYPFLTQRTTARFYRMPDLQDLPDSSPLCQPRHSPASLHILKIPRWAYCRVHTS
;
A
#
# COMPACT_ATOMS: atom_id res chain seq x y z
N MET A 1 13.07 19.97 -8.15
CA MET A 1 13.37 18.58 -8.50
C MET A 1 12.14 17.98 -9.14
N SER A 2 12.26 17.46 -10.37
CA SER A 2 11.15 16.75 -11.03
C SER A 2 11.03 15.30 -10.55
N ALA A 3 10.00 14.58 -10.98
CA ALA A 3 9.83 13.15 -10.67
C ALA A 3 10.97 12.32 -11.28
N GLU A 4 11.30 12.58 -12.55
CA GLU A 4 12.36 11.89 -13.29
C GLU A 4 13.73 12.17 -12.68
N GLU A 5 13.98 13.41 -12.29
CA GLU A 5 15.22 13.80 -11.61
C GLU A 5 15.37 13.09 -10.26
N LEU A 6 14.28 12.95 -9.49
CA LEU A 6 14.30 12.17 -8.24
C LEU A 6 14.63 10.70 -8.50
N LEU A 7 13.95 10.06 -9.46
CA LEU A 7 14.18 8.66 -9.79
C LEU A 7 15.62 8.41 -10.24
N ALA A 8 16.14 9.23 -11.16
CA ALA A 8 17.52 9.12 -11.63
C ALA A 8 18.54 9.29 -10.49
N ASN A 9 18.29 10.22 -9.57
CA ASN A 9 19.17 10.45 -8.42
C ASN A 9 19.13 9.30 -7.40
N VAL A 10 17.97 8.66 -7.20
CA VAL A 10 17.83 7.49 -6.32
C VAL A 10 18.52 6.27 -6.95
N GLU A 11 18.26 6.01 -8.24
CA GLU A 11 18.88 4.90 -8.98
C GLU A 11 20.40 5.06 -9.09
N GLY A 12 20.88 6.30 -9.25
CA GLY A 12 22.30 6.64 -9.24
C GLY A 12 22.94 6.66 -7.85
N GLY A 13 22.18 6.43 -6.78
CA GLY A 13 22.68 6.44 -5.39
C GLY A 13 23.06 7.83 -4.86
N VAL A 14 22.65 8.91 -5.52
CA VAL A 14 22.89 10.29 -5.12
C VAL A 14 21.97 10.70 -3.97
N VAL A 15 20.70 10.31 -4.05
CA VAL A 15 19.69 10.57 -3.01
C VAL A 15 19.46 9.28 -2.24
N PRO A 16 19.79 9.22 -0.93
CA PRO A 16 19.55 8.03 -0.14
C PRO A 16 18.05 7.92 0.19
N VAL A 17 17.52 6.70 0.12
CA VAL A 17 16.17 6.36 0.58
C VAL A 17 16.32 5.80 1.99
N THR A 18 15.90 6.57 2.99
CA THR A 18 16.21 6.28 4.40
C THR A 18 14.98 6.05 5.26
N CYS A 19 13.81 6.47 4.79
CA CYS A 19 12.58 6.36 5.55
C CYS A 19 11.38 5.95 4.69
N HIS A 20 10.30 5.60 5.39
CA HIS A 20 9.02 5.21 4.79
C HIS A 20 8.47 6.26 3.80
N GLU A 21 8.61 7.55 4.11
CA GLU A 21 8.11 8.63 3.26
C GLU A 21 8.91 8.73 1.94
N ASP A 22 10.21 8.46 1.97
CA ASP A 22 11.03 8.42 0.74
C ASP A 22 10.53 7.32 -0.20
N VAL A 23 10.20 6.14 0.35
CA VAL A 23 9.63 5.03 -0.42
C VAL A 23 8.24 5.38 -0.95
N LEU A 24 7.39 6.05 -0.15
CA LEU A 24 6.07 6.53 -0.60
C LEU A 24 6.20 7.50 -1.78
N ARG A 25 7.17 8.43 -1.75
CA ARG A 25 7.40 9.40 -2.83
C ARG A 25 7.76 8.72 -4.14
N ILE A 26 8.62 7.72 -4.08
CA ILE A 26 9.03 6.94 -5.26
C ILE A 26 7.86 6.09 -5.77
N ALA A 27 7.17 5.41 -4.85
CA ALA A 27 6.00 4.60 -5.18
C ALA A 27 4.87 5.42 -5.82
N PHE A 28 4.68 6.66 -5.39
CA PHE A 28 3.70 7.58 -5.96
C PHE A 28 3.98 7.87 -7.44
N ILE A 29 5.25 8.04 -7.81
CA ILE A 29 5.66 8.22 -9.21
C ILE A 29 5.39 6.94 -10.00
N TYR A 30 5.78 5.77 -9.46
CA TYR A 30 5.58 4.49 -10.15
C TYR A 30 4.10 4.10 -10.31
N LEU A 31 3.22 4.55 -9.42
CA LEU A 31 1.78 4.24 -9.50
C LEU A 31 1.05 4.99 -10.61
N ASP A 32 1.57 6.11 -11.11
CA ASP A 32 0.98 6.75 -12.29
C ASP A 32 1.05 5.78 -13.47
N GLU A 33 2.23 5.27 -13.80
CA GLU A 33 2.39 4.23 -14.84
C GLU A 33 1.65 2.92 -14.48
N GLY A 34 1.82 2.44 -13.24
CA GLY A 34 1.34 1.12 -12.83
C GLY A 34 -0.19 1.00 -12.74
N LEU A 35 -0.92 2.06 -12.39
CA LEU A 35 -2.39 2.01 -12.31
C LEU A 35 -3.06 2.04 -13.69
N TRP A 36 -2.40 2.61 -14.69
CA TRP A 36 -2.93 2.70 -16.05
C TRP A 36 -2.39 1.61 -16.98
N THR A 37 -1.23 1.03 -16.65
CA THR A 37 -0.56 0.02 -17.47
C THR A 37 -0.10 -1.17 -16.62
N GLY A 38 -0.43 -2.40 -17.04
CA GLY A 38 0.01 -3.63 -16.36
C GLY A 38 -0.92 -4.15 -15.26
N ASN A 39 -0.34 -4.82 -14.26
CA ASN A 39 -1.04 -5.48 -13.16
C ASN A 39 -1.21 -4.59 -11.91
N GLY A 40 -1.22 -3.26 -12.07
CA GLY A 40 -1.50 -2.35 -10.96
C GLY A 40 -0.39 -2.33 -9.91
N VAL A 41 -0.80 -2.41 -8.64
CA VAL A 41 0.09 -2.35 -7.49
C VAL A 41 1.14 -3.48 -7.48
N PHE A 42 0.88 -4.63 -8.11
CA PHE A 42 1.80 -5.76 -8.07
C PHE A 42 3.07 -5.49 -8.87
N ASP A 43 2.94 -4.93 -10.08
CA ASP A 43 4.10 -4.57 -10.91
C ASP A 43 4.93 -3.46 -10.23
N VAL A 44 4.27 -2.55 -9.50
CA VAL A 44 4.95 -1.51 -8.72
C VAL A 44 5.73 -2.10 -7.54
N VAL A 45 5.24 -3.16 -6.89
CA VAL A 45 6.05 -3.87 -5.87
C VAL A 45 7.31 -4.44 -6.49
N ASP A 46 7.16 -5.15 -7.62
CA ASP A 46 8.29 -5.80 -8.28
C ASP A 46 9.32 -4.75 -8.75
N LYS A 47 8.85 -3.58 -9.21
CA LYS A 47 9.70 -2.42 -9.54
C LYS A 47 10.41 -1.88 -8.30
N LEU A 48 9.73 -1.64 -7.17
CA LEU A 48 10.40 -1.21 -5.94
C LEU A 48 11.49 -2.20 -5.50
N HIS A 49 11.19 -3.50 -5.54
CA HIS A 49 12.10 -4.55 -5.11
C HIS A 49 13.34 -4.66 -6.01
N SER A 50 13.20 -4.50 -7.33
CA SER A 50 14.33 -4.51 -8.26
C SER A 50 15.31 -3.36 -8.03
N HIS A 51 14.82 -2.23 -7.50
CA HIS A 51 15.63 -1.08 -7.07
C HIS A 51 16.08 -1.16 -5.60
N GLY A 52 15.86 -2.29 -4.92
CA GLY A 52 16.27 -2.50 -3.53
C GLY A 52 15.45 -1.72 -2.49
N LEU A 53 14.27 -1.24 -2.88
CA LEU A 53 13.35 -0.45 -2.08
C LEU A 53 12.23 -1.32 -1.49
N SER A 54 11.81 -1.01 -0.26
CA SER A 54 10.69 -1.68 0.43
C SER A 54 10.21 -0.79 1.57
N PHE A 55 8.91 -0.86 1.89
CA PHE A 55 8.34 -0.25 3.09
C PHE A 55 8.71 -1.02 4.36
N GLY A 56 9.13 -2.27 4.22
CA GLY A 56 9.58 -3.09 5.32
C GLY A 56 11.02 -2.79 5.74
N GLU A 57 11.26 -2.86 7.06
CA GLU A 57 12.58 -2.69 7.65
C GLU A 57 13.04 -3.95 8.39
N GLY A 58 14.37 -4.15 8.47
CA GLY A 58 14.98 -5.29 9.15
C GLY A 58 14.48 -6.62 8.60
N VAL A 59 13.91 -7.46 9.48
CA VAL A 59 13.35 -8.78 9.10
C VAL A 59 12.11 -8.69 8.19
N LEU A 60 11.52 -7.50 8.05
CA LEU A 60 10.38 -7.25 7.15
C LEU A 60 10.80 -6.63 5.83
N ARG A 61 12.09 -6.35 5.61
CA ARG A 61 12.56 -5.80 4.34
C ARG A 61 12.19 -6.74 3.20
N PHE A 62 11.60 -6.19 2.14
CA PHE A 62 11.03 -6.91 0.99
C PHE A 62 9.87 -7.85 1.35
N ASN A 63 9.16 -7.59 2.47
CA ASN A 63 7.94 -8.30 2.77
C ASN A 63 6.84 -7.88 1.77
N ARG A 64 6.65 -8.70 0.74
CA ARG A 64 5.72 -8.43 -0.35
C ARG A 64 4.32 -8.04 0.13
N SER A 65 3.75 -8.75 1.11
CA SER A 65 2.40 -8.44 1.60
C SER A 65 2.30 -7.09 2.35
N LEU A 66 3.38 -6.68 3.03
CA LEU A 66 3.49 -5.34 3.65
C LEU A 66 3.60 -4.26 2.57
N ASP A 67 4.40 -4.52 1.55
CA ASP A 67 4.62 -3.55 0.46
C ASP A 67 3.35 -3.37 -0.38
N ILE A 68 2.65 -4.46 -0.70
CA ILE A 68 1.33 -4.41 -1.36
C ILE A 68 0.33 -3.63 -0.50
N PHE A 69 0.34 -3.82 0.83
CA PHE A 69 -0.57 -3.08 1.71
C PHE A 69 -0.41 -1.56 1.55
N TYR A 70 0.83 -1.07 1.55
CA TYR A 70 1.08 0.36 1.40
C TYR A 70 0.77 0.89 0.01
N LEU A 71 1.11 0.14 -1.05
CA LEU A 71 0.75 0.52 -2.41
C LEU A 71 -0.76 0.53 -2.64
N ALA A 72 -1.50 -0.43 -2.06
CA ALA A 72 -2.95 -0.44 -2.13
C ALA A 72 -3.58 0.76 -1.41
N GLN A 73 -3.05 1.16 -0.26
CA GLN A 73 -3.48 2.39 0.42
C GLN A 73 -3.20 3.62 -0.44
N LEU A 74 -2.00 3.70 -1.03
CA LEU A 74 -1.58 4.80 -1.88
C LEU A 74 -2.48 4.93 -3.12
N ALA A 75 -2.71 3.82 -3.83
CA ALA A 75 -3.65 3.76 -4.95
C ALA A 75 -5.07 4.18 -4.54
N ALA A 76 -5.59 3.68 -3.43
CA ALA A 76 -6.91 4.06 -2.93
C ALA A 76 -7.01 5.56 -2.60
N THR A 77 -5.95 6.15 -2.04
CA THR A 77 -5.90 7.60 -1.76
C THR A 77 -5.79 8.44 -3.03
N ILE A 78 -5.10 7.95 -4.07
CA ILE A 78 -5.07 8.59 -5.39
C ILE A 78 -6.49 8.59 -5.99
N TYR A 79 -7.19 7.46 -6.01
CA TYR A 79 -8.57 7.42 -6.51
C TYR A 79 -9.50 8.38 -5.76
N ARG A 80 -9.35 8.50 -4.42
CA ARG A 80 -10.10 9.48 -3.62
C ARG A 80 -9.78 10.91 -4.05
N TYR A 81 -8.50 11.22 -4.25
CA TYR A 81 -8.07 12.55 -4.70
C TYR A 81 -8.67 12.90 -6.06
N ILE A 82 -8.53 12.00 -7.05
CA ILE A 82 -9.08 12.17 -8.41
C ILE A 82 -10.59 12.41 -8.36
N SER A 83 -11.32 11.61 -7.57
CA SER A 83 -12.78 11.72 -7.44
C SER A 83 -13.25 13.04 -6.82
N GLN A 84 -12.39 13.74 -6.07
CA GLN A 84 -12.71 15.01 -5.42
C GLN A 84 -12.32 16.24 -6.27
N LEU A 85 -11.33 16.12 -7.16
CA LEU A 85 -10.63 17.26 -7.77
C LEU A 85 -10.66 17.36 -9.31
N LYS A 86 -11.55 16.59 -9.98
CA LYS A 86 -11.81 16.60 -11.45
C LYS A 86 -10.83 15.77 -12.30
N ASP A 87 -10.78 14.47 -12.02
CA ASP A 87 -10.35 13.41 -12.97
C ASP A 87 -8.88 13.32 -13.43
N ASP A 88 -7.98 14.21 -12.97
CA ASP A 88 -6.55 14.09 -13.29
C ASP A 88 -5.74 13.46 -12.14
N PHE A 89 -4.76 12.60 -12.49
CA PHE A 89 -3.80 12.03 -11.55
C PHE A 89 -2.99 13.15 -10.87
N PRO A 90 -2.79 13.11 -9.54
CA PRO A 90 -2.07 14.16 -8.82
C PRO A 90 -0.63 14.30 -9.32
N SER A 91 -0.20 15.53 -9.59
CA SER A 91 1.16 15.78 -10.06
C SER A 91 2.18 15.45 -8.96
N PHE A 92 3.43 15.16 -9.33
CA PHE A 92 4.49 14.91 -8.34
C PHE A 92 4.68 16.08 -7.36
N SER A 93 4.49 17.32 -7.82
CA SER A 93 4.52 18.52 -6.96
C SER A 93 3.41 18.55 -5.91
N ASP A 94 2.31 17.84 -6.12
CA ASP A 94 1.18 17.77 -5.17
C ASP A 94 1.46 16.79 -4.03
N PHE A 95 2.49 15.95 -4.13
CA PHE A 95 2.78 14.89 -3.15
C PHE A 95 2.80 15.40 -1.70
N PRO A 96 3.44 16.53 -1.33
CA PRO A 96 3.44 17.00 0.06
C PRO A 96 2.03 17.29 0.60
N ALA A 97 1.20 17.97 -0.18
CA ALA A 97 -0.18 18.28 0.20
C ALA A 97 -1.04 17.01 0.24
N PHE A 98 -0.85 16.13 -0.74
CA PHE A 98 -1.49 14.81 -0.80
C PHE A 98 -1.16 13.95 0.43
N TYR A 99 0.11 13.88 0.80
CA TYR A 99 0.57 13.11 1.96
C TYR A 99 -0.02 13.65 3.26
N ILE A 100 -0.08 14.98 3.44
CA ILE A 100 -0.72 15.60 4.60
C ILE A 100 -2.22 15.25 4.65
N ALA A 101 -2.93 15.37 3.53
CA ALA A 101 -4.37 15.12 3.46
C ALA A 101 -4.73 13.66 3.76
N TYR A 102 -3.88 12.71 3.35
CA TYR A 102 -4.11 11.28 3.51
C TYR A 102 -3.18 10.60 4.53
N HIS A 103 -2.54 11.39 5.40
CA HIS A 103 -1.51 10.94 6.33
C HIS A 103 -1.95 9.72 7.16
N ALA A 104 -3.21 9.71 7.62
CA ALA A 104 -3.75 8.61 8.41
C ALA A 104 -3.72 7.24 7.70
N PHE A 105 -3.76 7.21 6.36
CA PHE A 105 -3.69 5.99 5.55
C PHE A 105 -2.26 5.62 5.15
N LEU A 106 -1.39 6.63 5.00
CA LEU A 106 -0.07 6.47 4.41
C LEU A 106 1.05 6.35 5.46
N HIS A 107 0.83 6.81 6.68
CA HIS A 107 1.84 6.78 7.73
C HIS A 107 2.39 5.36 7.99
N SER A 108 3.68 5.25 8.37
CA SER A 108 4.39 3.98 8.62
C SER A 108 3.77 3.10 9.72
N SER A 109 2.88 3.66 10.54
CA SER A 109 2.13 2.93 11.56
C SER A 109 0.67 2.64 11.18
N ALA A 110 0.19 3.07 10.01
CA ALA A 110 -1.21 2.93 9.59
C ALA A 110 -1.70 1.47 9.60
N TRP A 111 -0.80 0.53 9.30
CA TRP A 111 -1.09 -0.90 9.36
C TRP A 111 -1.55 -1.37 10.75
N ARG A 112 -1.09 -0.73 11.83
CA ARG A 112 -1.44 -1.12 13.20
C ARG A 112 -2.93 -0.93 13.45
N SER A 113 -3.47 0.21 13.00
CA SER A 113 -4.90 0.49 13.09
C SER A 113 -5.69 -0.44 12.18
N TYR A 114 -5.20 -0.69 10.96
CA TYR A 114 -5.86 -1.55 9.97
C TYR A 114 -5.94 -3.03 10.40
N TYR A 115 -4.90 -3.57 11.02
CA TYR A 115 -4.89 -4.94 11.53
C TYR A 115 -5.29 -5.05 13.00
N SER A 116 -5.85 -3.98 13.58
CA SER A 116 -6.32 -3.99 14.97
C SER A 116 -7.61 -4.81 15.10
N TYR A 117 -7.76 -5.49 16.25
CA TYR A 117 -8.96 -6.24 16.57
C TYR A 117 -10.25 -5.38 16.50
N PRO A 118 -10.27 -4.13 17.04
CA PRO A 118 -11.44 -3.27 16.91
C PRO A 118 -11.82 -2.96 15.46
N PHE A 119 -10.85 -2.79 14.56
CA PHE A 119 -11.13 -2.49 13.15
C PHE A 119 -11.61 -3.74 12.40
N LEU A 120 -10.95 -4.89 12.59
CA LEU A 120 -11.29 -6.14 11.88
C LEU A 120 -12.63 -6.73 12.30
N THR A 121 -13.09 -6.44 13.52
CA THR A 121 -14.40 -6.90 14.03
C THR A 121 -15.56 -6.00 13.62
N GLN A 122 -15.31 -4.83 13.02
CA GLN A 122 -16.37 -4.00 12.46
C GLN A 122 -17.13 -4.77 11.39
N ARG A 123 -18.47 -4.68 11.41
CA ARG A 123 -19.36 -5.44 10.53
C ARG A 123 -18.98 -5.30 9.04
N THR A 124 -18.67 -4.08 8.62
CA THR A 124 -18.25 -3.79 7.24
C THR A 124 -16.90 -4.44 6.95
N THR A 125 -15.88 -4.17 7.76
CA THR A 125 -14.54 -4.73 7.58
C THR A 125 -14.54 -6.26 7.57
N ALA A 126 -15.22 -6.91 8.52
CA ALA A 126 -15.36 -8.36 8.54
C ALA A 126 -15.97 -8.90 7.23
N ARG A 127 -16.90 -8.18 6.60
CA ARG A 127 -17.52 -8.61 5.34
C ARG A 127 -16.59 -8.51 4.13
N PHE A 128 -15.72 -7.50 4.10
CA PHE A 128 -14.91 -7.16 2.92
C PHE A 128 -13.41 -7.43 3.06
N TYR A 129 -12.90 -7.67 4.27
CA TYR A 129 -11.48 -7.88 4.51
C TYR A 129 -10.92 -9.07 3.71
N ARG A 130 -9.80 -8.82 3.03
CA ARG A 130 -8.96 -9.78 2.31
C ARG A 130 -7.51 -9.56 2.71
N MET A 131 -6.73 -10.62 2.77
CA MET A 131 -5.29 -10.50 2.95
C MET A 131 -4.68 -9.94 1.65
N PRO A 132 -3.81 -8.93 1.71
CA PRO A 132 -3.35 -8.17 0.53
C PRO A 132 -2.56 -8.99 -0.51
N ASP A 133 -2.04 -10.16 -0.15
CA ASP A 133 -1.25 -11.03 -1.04
C ASP A 133 -2.08 -12.14 -1.72
N LEU A 134 -3.39 -12.15 -1.50
CA LEU A 134 -4.27 -13.09 -2.19
C LEU A 134 -4.53 -12.57 -3.60
N GLN A 135 -3.60 -12.86 -4.52
CA GLN A 135 -4.00 -13.06 -5.91
C GLN A 135 -5.21 -13.99 -5.90
N ASP A 136 -6.23 -13.64 -6.67
CA ASP A 136 -7.53 -14.30 -6.66
C ASP A 136 -7.36 -15.82 -6.48
N LEU A 137 -7.80 -16.32 -5.31
CA LEU A 137 -7.95 -17.76 -5.15
C LEU A 137 -8.89 -18.21 -6.27
N PRO A 138 -8.74 -19.40 -6.86
CA PRO A 138 -9.62 -19.87 -7.92
C PRO A 138 -11.13 -19.94 -7.55
N ASP A 139 -11.49 -19.62 -6.30
CA ASP A 139 -12.86 -19.45 -5.79
C ASP A 139 -13.11 -18.06 -5.12
N SER A 140 -12.30 -17.03 -5.37
CA SER A 140 -12.54 -15.67 -4.84
C SER A 140 -13.66 -14.98 -5.62
N SER A 141 -14.67 -14.50 -4.89
CA SER A 141 -15.65 -13.55 -5.41
C SER A 141 -14.93 -12.33 -6.03
N PRO A 142 -15.46 -11.71 -7.10
CA PRO A 142 -14.85 -10.56 -7.76
C PRO A 142 -14.36 -9.49 -6.79
N LEU A 143 -13.23 -8.86 -7.10
CA LEU A 143 -12.72 -7.69 -6.38
C LEU A 143 -13.88 -6.68 -6.20
N CYS A 144 -14.09 -6.22 -4.97
CA CYS A 144 -15.20 -5.34 -4.53
C CYS A 144 -16.55 -6.00 -4.22
N GLN A 145 -16.74 -7.31 -4.43
CA GLN A 145 -17.98 -7.96 -3.97
C GLN A 145 -17.90 -8.43 -2.50
N PRO A 146 -19.00 -8.31 -1.74
CA PRO A 146 -19.04 -8.82 -0.38
C PRO A 146 -18.81 -10.34 -0.38
N ARG A 147 -18.10 -10.86 0.62
CA ARG A 147 -18.04 -12.32 0.80
C ARG A 147 -19.42 -12.86 1.12
N HIS A 148 -19.87 -13.83 0.33
CA HIS A 148 -21.15 -14.52 0.52
C HIS A 148 -21.06 -15.63 1.59
N SER A 149 -19.86 -16.15 1.88
CA SER A 149 -19.66 -17.16 2.92
C SER A 149 -19.60 -16.49 4.31
N PRO A 150 -20.33 -17.00 5.32
CA PRO A 150 -20.24 -16.49 6.67
C PRO A 150 -18.79 -16.55 7.13
N ALA A 151 -18.32 -15.40 7.57
CA ALA A 151 -17.07 -15.17 8.28
C ALA A 151 -16.48 -16.44 8.93
N SER A 152 -15.65 -17.20 8.21
CA SER A 152 -14.90 -18.28 8.84
C SER A 152 -13.95 -17.67 9.86
N LEU A 153 -13.52 -18.44 10.86
CA LEU A 153 -12.50 -18.06 11.85
C LEU A 153 -11.21 -17.48 11.22
N HIS A 154 -11.03 -17.62 9.90
CA HIS A 154 -9.95 -17.02 9.12
C HIS A 154 -10.05 -15.51 8.93
N ILE A 155 -11.16 -14.84 9.28
CA ILE A 155 -11.25 -13.37 9.26
C ILE A 155 -10.26 -12.71 10.23
N LEU A 156 -10.00 -13.37 11.36
CA LEU A 156 -9.05 -12.89 12.36
C LEU A 156 -7.60 -13.25 12.00
N LYS A 157 -7.34 -13.94 10.89
CA LYS A 157 -5.98 -14.19 10.43
C LYS A 157 -5.40 -12.89 9.86
N ILE A 158 -4.64 -12.20 10.70
CA ILE A 158 -3.76 -11.11 10.25
C ILE A 158 -2.50 -11.71 9.62
N PRO A 159 -1.82 -10.99 8.72
CA PRO A 159 -0.53 -11.41 8.20
C PRO A 159 0.46 -11.69 9.35
N ARG A 160 1.30 -12.73 9.20
CA ARG A 160 2.27 -13.10 10.25
C ARG A 160 3.18 -11.93 10.66
N TRP A 161 3.56 -11.08 9.70
CA TRP A 161 4.36 -9.90 9.97
C TRP A 161 3.67 -8.88 10.89
N ALA A 162 2.33 -8.78 10.82
CA ALA A 162 1.54 -7.91 11.69
C ALA A 162 1.40 -8.52 13.09
N TYR A 163 1.26 -9.85 13.19
CA TYR A 163 1.17 -10.57 14.47
C TYR A 163 2.43 -10.43 15.33
N CYS A 164 3.62 -10.61 14.72
CA CYS A 164 4.90 -10.57 15.43
C CYS A 164 5.19 -9.24 16.14
N ARG A 165 4.52 -8.14 15.76
CA ARG A 165 4.73 -6.80 16.33
C ARG A 165 3.65 -6.42 17.36
N VAL A 166 2.49 -7.07 17.35
CA VAL A 166 1.41 -6.84 18.34
C VAL A 166 1.75 -7.50 19.70
N HIS A 167 2.65 -8.48 19.73
CA HIS A 167 3.03 -9.21 20.96
C HIS A 167 4.43 -8.87 21.49
N THR A 168 5.08 -7.86 20.91
CA THR A 168 6.40 -7.36 21.36
C THR A 168 6.35 -5.89 21.79
N SER A 169 5.17 -5.39 22.20
CA SER A 169 4.99 -4.05 22.78
C SER A 169 4.76 -4.16 24.28
#